data_AF-A0A918WKV5-F1
#
_entry.id   AF-A0A918WKV5-F1
#
_cell.length_a   1.000
_cell.length_b   1.000
_cell.length_c   1.000
_cell.angle_alpha   90.00
_cell.angle_beta   90.00
_cell.angle_gamma   90.00
#
_symmetry.space_group_name_H-M   'P 1'
#
loop_
_entity.id
_entity.type
_entity.pdbx_description
1 polymer ?
#
loop_
_entity_poly.entity_id
_entity_poly.type
_entity_poly.pdbx_seq_one_letter_code
_entity_poly.pdbx_strand_id
1 'polypeptide(L)'
;MKWFLLLYLSTLALLPAKTIEVFVALCDNKTQGIVPVGAKIGNGDDAPNNLYWGCSDGMSRYFKKSKKWKLLSSTNPDKTYLIETLEFQHIGTDTRLTAHAYRGSEMKKCLEDYFAALQSGGPDKLVAFIGHNGLMDTSPTLPEQTKTAKKQTPTIVLCCISDRYFAPHFQRYQANPLLLTSQLMYPGSFILHDAIEVWLKNGKPDDYLQAAAAAYAKNQKISTKAAKTIFSLGL
;
A
#
# COMPACT_ATOMS: atom_id res chain seq x y z
N MET A 1 -58.66 15.37 -21.86
CA MET A 1 -57.73 15.13 -20.73
C MET A 1 -56.42 14.59 -21.28
N LYS A 2 -55.35 15.39 -21.33
CA LYS A 2 -54.01 14.94 -21.73
C LYS A 2 -53.25 14.49 -20.49
N TRP A 3 -52.90 13.20 -20.43
CA TRP A 3 -52.04 12.66 -19.39
C TRP A 3 -50.58 12.94 -19.77
N PHE A 4 -49.87 13.72 -18.96
CA PHE A 4 -48.42 13.88 -19.06
C PHE A 4 -47.76 12.74 -18.29
N LEU A 5 -47.09 11.85 -19.01
CA LEU A 5 -46.22 10.82 -18.44
C LEU A 5 -44.89 11.49 -18.07
N LEU A 6 -44.66 11.77 -16.77
CA LEU A 6 -43.34 12.16 -16.29
C LEU A 6 -42.42 10.93 -16.26
N LEU A 7 -41.50 10.86 -17.21
CA LEU A 7 -40.34 9.96 -17.15
C LEU A 7 -39.33 10.51 -16.12
N TYR A 8 -39.26 9.85 -14.96
CA TYR A 8 -38.16 10.05 -14.03
C TYR A 8 -36.90 9.39 -14.61
N LEU A 9 -36.01 10.20 -15.20
CA LEU A 9 -34.62 9.78 -15.41
C LEU A 9 -33.93 9.79 -14.04
N SER A 10 -33.82 8.61 -13.43
CA SER A 10 -32.90 8.41 -12.30
C SER A 10 -31.47 8.50 -12.82
N THR A 11 -30.79 9.60 -12.50
CA THR A 11 -29.34 9.68 -12.65
C THR A 11 -28.73 8.71 -11.65
N LEU A 12 -28.30 7.53 -12.12
CA LEU A 12 -27.35 6.71 -11.37
C LEU A 12 -26.10 7.55 -11.16
N ALA A 13 -25.94 8.11 -9.96
CA ALA A 13 -24.70 8.75 -9.56
C ALA A 13 -23.59 7.71 -9.72
N LEU A 14 -22.68 7.93 -10.66
CA LEU A 14 -21.51 7.08 -10.83
C LEU A 14 -20.69 7.23 -9.54
N LEU A 15 -20.64 6.19 -8.72
CA LEU A 15 -19.76 6.19 -7.55
C LEU A 15 -18.33 6.48 -8.03
N PRO A 16 -17.58 7.36 -7.36
CA PRO A 16 -16.20 7.64 -7.75
C PRO A 16 -15.42 6.32 -7.73
N ALA A 17 -14.67 6.06 -8.80
CA ALA A 17 -13.86 4.86 -8.90
C ALA A 17 -12.84 4.82 -7.75
N LYS A 18 -12.79 3.72 -7.00
CA LYS A 18 -11.76 3.48 -5.97
C LYS A 18 -10.37 3.64 -6.60
N THR A 19 -9.45 4.26 -5.87
CA THR A 19 -8.04 4.41 -6.27
C THR A 19 -7.10 3.86 -5.20
N ILE A 20 -5.94 3.38 -5.63
CA ILE A 20 -4.91 2.84 -4.74
C ILE A 20 -3.59 3.51 -5.06
N GLU A 21 -2.87 3.97 -4.04
CA GLU A 21 -1.53 4.53 -4.18
C GLU A 21 -0.57 3.78 -3.25
N VAL A 22 0.49 3.19 -3.81
CA VAL A 22 1.44 2.32 -3.11
C VAL A 22 2.82 2.96 -3.10
N PHE A 23 3.37 3.15 -1.92
CA PHE A 23 4.68 3.73 -1.69
C PHE A 23 5.67 2.63 -1.31
N VAL A 24 6.73 2.49 -2.10
CA VAL A 24 7.78 1.48 -1.89
C VAL A 24 9.14 2.15 -1.84
N ALA A 25 9.75 2.21 -0.66
CA ALA A 25 11.17 2.50 -0.55
C ALA A 25 11.95 1.21 -0.88
N LEU A 26 12.77 1.24 -1.93
CA LEU A 26 13.55 0.08 -2.34
C LEU A 26 14.49 -0.38 -1.21
N CYS A 27 14.67 -1.69 -1.07
CA CYS A 27 15.56 -2.28 -0.08
C CYS A 27 16.99 -1.80 -0.32
N ASP A 28 17.66 -1.27 0.70
CA ASP A 28 19.01 -0.76 0.56
C ASP A 28 19.89 -1.09 1.77
N ASN A 29 20.84 -2.00 1.56
CA ASN A 29 21.81 -2.41 2.58
C ASN A 29 22.71 -1.25 3.04
N LYS A 30 22.87 -0.20 2.22
CA LYS A 30 23.84 0.88 2.51
C LYS A 30 23.25 1.97 3.40
N THR A 31 21.97 2.28 3.22
CA THR A 31 21.37 3.49 3.82
C THR A 31 20.25 3.20 4.79
N GLN A 32 19.74 1.97 4.84
CA GLN A 32 18.68 1.56 5.76
C GLN A 32 19.26 0.73 6.90
N GLY A 33 18.67 0.85 8.09
CA GLY A 33 18.98 0.08 9.29
C GLY A 33 18.50 -1.39 9.24
N ILE A 34 18.47 -1.98 8.04
CA ILE A 34 18.03 -3.37 7.83
C ILE A 34 19.14 -4.35 8.16
N VAL A 35 18.75 -5.58 8.50
CA VAL A 35 19.69 -6.71 8.42
C VAL A 35 20.08 -6.87 6.95
N PRO A 36 21.38 -6.80 6.58
CA PRO A 36 21.79 -6.84 5.19
C PRO A 36 21.29 -8.10 4.49
N VAL A 37 20.70 -7.90 3.31
CA VAL A 37 20.29 -8.98 2.41
C VAL A 37 21.35 -9.18 1.31
N GLY A 38 21.14 -10.13 0.40
CA GLY A 38 22.06 -10.32 -0.73
C GLY A 38 22.26 -9.02 -1.52
N ALA A 39 23.51 -8.68 -1.87
CA ALA A 39 23.88 -7.37 -2.43
C ALA A 39 23.05 -6.96 -3.65
N LYS A 40 22.63 -7.92 -4.48
CA LYS A 40 21.80 -7.68 -5.66
C LYS A 40 20.37 -7.22 -5.30
N ILE A 41 19.76 -7.85 -4.29
CA ILE A 41 18.37 -7.57 -3.88
C ILE A 41 18.27 -6.42 -2.88
N GLY A 42 19.39 -6.08 -2.22
CA GLY A 42 19.54 -4.96 -1.30
C GLY A 42 20.22 -3.74 -1.92
N ASN A 43 20.17 -3.58 -3.25
CA ASN A 43 20.62 -2.39 -3.93
C ASN A 43 19.45 -1.43 -4.15
N GLY A 44 19.47 -0.29 -3.43
CA GLY A 44 18.42 0.73 -3.45
C GLY A 44 18.26 1.49 -4.77
N ASP A 45 19.20 1.32 -5.72
CA ASP A 45 19.18 1.93 -7.06
C ASP A 45 18.76 0.96 -8.17
N ASP A 46 18.61 -0.33 -7.87
CA ASP A 46 18.36 -1.40 -8.85
C ASP A 46 16.93 -1.95 -8.73
N ALA A 47 15.95 -1.15 -9.15
CA ALA A 47 14.53 -1.54 -9.11
C ALA A 47 14.24 -2.92 -9.73
N PRO A 48 14.78 -3.29 -10.92
CA PRO A 48 14.52 -4.61 -11.54
C PRO A 48 14.93 -5.82 -10.69
N ASN A 49 15.88 -5.69 -9.78
CA ASN A 49 16.34 -6.78 -8.93
C ASN A 49 16.00 -6.60 -7.45
N ASN A 50 15.48 -5.45 -7.04
CA ASN A 50 15.26 -5.12 -5.64
C ASN A 50 14.25 -6.05 -4.94
N LEU A 51 14.50 -6.35 -3.66
CA LEU A 51 13.69 -7.23 -2.82
C LEU A 51 12.20 -6.83 -2.74
N TYR A 52 11.91 -5.52 -2.64
CA TYR A 52 10.54 -5.02 -2.48
C TYR A 52 9.86 -4.68 -3.82
N TRP A 53 10.56 -4.82 -4.94
CA TRP A 53 10.06 -4.38 -6.25
C TRP A 53 10.21 -5.41 -7.37
N GLY A 54 11.45 -5.74 -7.75
CA GLY A 54 11.76 -6.56 -8.91
C GLY A 54 11.84 -8.07 -8.66
N CYS A 55 12.05 -8.49 -7.41
CA CYS A 55 12.03 -9.89 -6.99
C CYS A 55 10.63 -10.54 -7.16
N SER A 56 10.52 -11.87 -7.10
CA SER A 56 9.25 -12.61 -7.35
C SER A 56 8.06 -12.08 -6.56
N ASP A 57 8.33 -11.66 -5.33
CA ASP A 57 7.34 -11.23 -4.35
C ASP A 57 7.30 -9.71 -4.20
N GLY A 58 8.14 -9.00 -4.97
CA GLY A 58 8.18 -7.54 -5.02
C GLY A 58 7.06 -6.94 -5.87
N MET A 59 6.77 -5.67 -5.63
CA MET A 59 5.57 -5.00 -6.14
C MET A 59 5.44 -5.07 -7.66
N SER A 60 6.49 -4.70 -8.41
CA SER A 60 6.49 -4.70 -9.88
C SER A 60 6.27 -6.09 -10.43
N ARG A 61 7.10 -7.05 -10.03
CA ARG A 61 7.09 -8.41 -10.57
C ARG A 61 5.83 -9.17 -10.18
N TYR A 62 5.37 -9.03 -8.94
CA TYR A 62 4.20 -9.74 -8.44
C TYR A 62 2.92 -9.26 -9.11
N PHE A 63 2.69 -7.93 -9.18
CA PHE A 63 1.50 -7.39 -9.82
C PHE A 63 1.50 -7.57 -11.34
N LYS A 64 2.66 -7.46 -12.03
CA LYS A 64 2.77 -7.77 -13.46
C LYS A 64 2.42 -9.24 -13.80
N LYS A 65 2.56 -10.16 -12.85
CA LYS A 65 2.18 -11.58 -12.99
C LYS A 65 0.74 -11.88 -12.53
N SER A 66 0.07 -10.93 -11.89
CA SER A 66 -1.27 -11.15 -11.36
C SER A 66 -2.28 -11.35 -12.50
N LYS A 67 -3.24 -12.25 -12.30
CA LYS A 67 -4.41 -12.40 -13.18
C LYS A 67 -5.53 -11.41 -12.87
N LYS A 68 -5.36 -10.57 -11.83
CA LYS A 68 -6.34 -9.59 -11.38
C LYS A 68 -5.96 -8.16 -11.74
N TRP A 69 -4.68 -7.92 -12.06
CA TRP A 69 -4.16 -6.59 -12.35
C TRP A 69 -3.49 -6.58 -13.72
N LYS A 70 -3.90 -5.64 -14.56
CA LYS A 70 -3.30 -5.40 -15.87
C LYS A 70 -2.43 -4.15 -15.80
N LEU A 71 -1.16 -4.27 -16.17
CA LEU A 71 -0.27 -3.13 -16.30
C LEU A 71 -0.75 -2.23 -17.46
N LEU A 72 -0.77 -0.92 -17.21
CA LEU A 72 -1.14 0.10 -18.18
C LEU A 72 0.08 0.89 -18.63
N SER A 73 0.92 1.30 -17.67
CA SER A 73 2.09 2.13 -17.92
C SER A 73 3.23 1.80 -16.96
N SER A 74 4.45 2.04 -17.43
CA SER A 74 5.72 1.92 -16.69
C SER A 74 6.49 3.18 -17.05
N THR A 75 6.70 4.07 -16.09
CA THR A 75 7.37 5.35 -16.32
C THR A 75 8.56 5.51 -15.39
N ASN A 76 9.61 6.17 -15.89
CA ASN A 76 10.71 6.67 -15.07
C ASN A 76 10.48 8.17 -14.90
N PRO A 77 9.98 8.63 -13.74
CA PRO A 77 9.72 10.04 -13.52
C PRO A 77 11.05 10.82 -13.52
N ASP A 78 11.09 12.01 -14.11
CA ASP A 78 12.25 12.90 -14.05
C ASP A 78 12.40 13.53 -12.66
N LYS A 79 12.67 12.68 -11.67
CA LYS A 79 12.75 12.97 -10.25
C LYS A 79 13.91 12.19 -9.68
N THR A 80 14.83 12.89 -9.03
CA THR A 80 16.01 12.24 -8.45
C THR A 80 15.63 11.15 -7.46
N TYR A 81 14.56 11.30 -6.68
CA TYR A 81 14.20 10.37 -5.61
C TYR A 81 13.35 9.15 -6.02
N LEU A 82 12.85 9.10 -7.26
CA LEU A 82 11.85 8.12 -7.70
C LEU A 82 12.33 7.43 -8.98
N ILE A 83 12.45 6.10 -8.95
CA ILE A 83 13.06 5.32 -10.05
C ILE A 83 12.01 4.85 -11.05
N GLU A 84 10.85 4.39 -10.57
CA GLU A 84 9.80 3.86 -11.44
C GLU A 84 8.42 4.19 -10.84
N THR A 85 7.46 4.49 -11.71
CA THR A 85 6.03 4.50 -11.38
C THR A 85 5.27 3.56 -12.31
N LEU A 86 4.45 2.69 -11.72
CA LEU A 86 3.62 1.73 -12.43
C LEU A 86 2.15 2.06 -12.22
N GLU A 87 1.37 1.97 -13.29
CA GLU A 87 -0.08 2.06 -13.20
C GLU A 87 -0.72 0.74 -13.62
N PHE A 88 -1.65 0.27 -12.81
CA PHE A 88 -2.40 -0.95 -13.04
C PHE A 88 -3.90 -0.67 -13.04
N GLN A 89 -4.63 -1.44 -13.84
CA GLN A 89 -6.09 -1.55 -13.80
C GLN A 89 -6.47 -2.88 -13.18
N HIS A 90 -7.38 -2.86 -12.21
CA HIS A 90 -8.02 -4.09 -11.74
C HIS A 90 -8.94 -4.64 -12.85
N ILE A 91 -8.92 -5.95 -13.09
CA ILE A 91 -9.65 -6.58 -14.21
C ILE A 91 -11.15 -6.68 -13.92
N GLY A 92 -11.54 -6.79 -12.64
CA GLY A 92 -12.94 -6.98 -12.24
C GLY A 92 -13.67 -5.70 -11.78
N THR A 93 -12.99 -4.56 -11.74
CA THR A 93 -13.56 -3.27 -11.28
C THR A 93 -12.88 -2.12 -12.03
N ASP A 94 -13.42 -0.91 -11.93
CA ASP A 94 -12.79 0.31 -12.50
C ASP A 94 -11.64 0.86 -11.64
N THR A 95 -11.12 0.07 -10.69
CA THR A 95 -10.09 0.52 -9.74
C THR A 95 -8.71 0.63 -10.39
N ARG A 96 -8.08 1.80 -10.22
CA ARG A 96 -6.68 2.05 -10.62
C ARG A 96 -5.76 1.94 -9.41
N LEU A 97 -4.58 1.36 -9.64
CA LEU A 97 -3.48 1.32 -8.68
C LEU A 97 -2.26 1.99 -9.27
N THR A 98 -1.69 2.94 -8.55
CA THR A 98 -0.41 3.58 -8.87
C THR A 98 0.62 3.16 -7.83
N ALA A 99 1.77 2.63 -8.26
CA ALA A 99 2.85 2.20 -7.38
C ALA A 99 4.13 2.97 -7.67
N HIS A 100 4.79 3.44 -6.63
CA HIS A 100 5.97 4.30 -6.70
C HIS A 100 7.18 3.61 -6.08
N ALA A 101 8.24 3.42 -6.87
CA ALA A 101 9.53 2.88 -6.43
C ALA A 101 10.52 3.99 -6.11
N TYR A 102 10.59 4.37 -4.84
CA TYR A 102 11.56 5.35 -4.34
C TYR A 102 12.93 4.70 -4.24
N ARG A 103 13.98 5.44 -4.60
CA ARG A 103 15.36 5.00 -4.35
C ARG A 103 15.50 4.66 -2.86
N GLY A 104 16.24 3.61 -2.54
CA GLY A 104 16.33 3.13 -1.16
C GLY A 104 16.90 4.15 -0.16
N SER A 105 17.81 5.03 -0.62
CA SER A 105 18.32 6.16 0.15
C SER A 105 17.29 7.26 0.44
N GLU A 106 16.14 7.23 -0.23
CA GLU A 106 15.09 8.24 -0.18
C GLU A 106 13.91 7.79 0.69
N MET A 107 14.17 6.93 1.68
CA MET A 107 13.18 6.44 2.65
C MET A 107 12.41 7.60 3.31
N LYS A 108 13.11 8.66 3.72
CA LYS A 108 12.48 9.84 4.33
C LYS A 108 11.46 10.46 3.38
N LYS A 109 11.84 10.71 2.12
CA LYS A 109 10.96 11.30 1.10
C LYS A 109 9.76 10.40 0.78
N CYS A 110 9.98 9.08 0.74
CA CYS A 110 8.91 8.09 0.55
C CYS A 110 7.86 8.18 1.66
N LEU A 111 8.28 8.31 2.92
CA LEU A 111 7.37 8.46 4.05
C LEU A 111 6.64 9.81 4.04
N GLU A 112 7.33 10.89 3.68
CA GLU A 112 6.71 12.22 3.54
C GLU A 112 5.57 12.20 2.51
N ASP A 113 5.80 11.60 1.34
CA ASP A 113 4.77 11.48 0.31
C ASP A 113 3.65 10.53 0.71
N TYR A 114 3.96 9.42 1.38
CA TYR A 114 2.96 8.52 1.95
C TYR A 114 2.03 9.26 2.92
N PHE A 115 2.57 10.05 3.85
CA PHE A 115 1.74 10.81 4.80
C PHE A 115 0.97 11.95 4.13
N ALA A 116 1.54 12.60 3.11
CA ALA A 116 0.83 13.59 2.31
C ALA A 116 -0.35 12.96 1.54
N ALA A 117 -0.16 11.78 0.96
CA ALA A 117 -1.23 11.02 0.30
C ALA A 117 -2.30 10.57 1.30
N LEU A 118 -1.90 10.15 2.50
CA LEU A 118 -2.81 9.75 3.58
C LEU A 118 -3.71 10.92 4.01
N GLN A 119 -3.14 12.10 4.23
CA GLN A 119 -3.87 13.29 4.65
C GLN A 119 -4.78 13.84 3.54
N SER A 120 -4.28 13.91 2.30
CA SER A 120 -5.03 14.48 1.17
C SER A 120 -6.10 13.54 0.61
N GLY A 121 -6.03 12.25 0.93
CA GLY A 121 -6.90 11.18 0.44
C GLY A 121 -8.37 11.30 0.84
N GLY A 122 -9.06 10.17 0.93
CA GLY A 122 -10.48 10.07 1.23
C GLY A 122 -10.92 8.61 1.33
N PRO A 123 -12.20 8.32 1.64
CA PRO A 123 -12.67 6.96 1.88
C PRO A 123 -12.49 6.02 0.67
N ASP A 124 -12.49 6.56 -0.55
CA ASP A 124 -12.32 5.80 -1.80
C ASP A 124 -10.86 5.70 -2.29
N LYS A 125 -9.89 6.21 -1.51
CA LYS A 125 -8.45 6.14 -1.82
C LYS A 125 -7.73 5.30 -0.78
N LEU A 126 -7.31 4.10 -1.16
CA LEU A 126 -6.41 3.29 -0.35
C LEU A 126 -4.97 3.76 -0.52
N VAL A 127 -4.32 4.09 0.58
CA VAL A 127 -2.90 4.46 0.59
C VAL A 127 -2.12 3.33 1.25
N ALA A 128 -1.08 2.81 0.62
CA ALA A 128 -0.32 1.69 1.14
C ALA A 128 1.17 1.98 1.21
N PHE A 129 1.84 1.45 2.22
CA PHE A 129 3.30 1.44 2.33
C PHE A 129 3.81 0.01 2.47
N ILE A 130 4.89 -0.32 1.77
CA ILE A 130 5.53 -1.64 1.84
C ILE A 130 7.05 -1.52 1.78
N GLY A 131 7.75 -2.25 2.64
CA GLY A 131 9.21 -2.30 2.68
C GLY A 131 9.77 -2.25 4.11
N HIS A 132 11.00 -1.73 4.26
CA HIS A 132 11.58 -1.49 5.58
C HIS A 132 10.76 -0.48 6.38
N ASN A 133 10.72 -0.61 7.71
CA ASN A 133 10.08 0.38 8.56
C ASN A 133 10.98 1.60 8.72
N GLY A 134 10.84 2.56 7.79
CA GLY A 134 11.65 3.77 7.79
C GLY A 134 11.49 4.64 9.06
N LEU A 135 10.38 4.55 9.78
CA LEU A 135 10.22 5.27 11.06
C LEU A 135 11.13 4.73 12.17
N MET A 136 11.79 3.58 11.95
CA MET A 136 12.86 3.10 12.83
C MET A 136 14.20 3.81 12.59
N ASP A 137 14.39 4.37 11.40
CA ASP A 137 15.67 4.93 10.95
C ASP A 137 15.65 6.46 10.85
N THR A 138 14.48 7.05 10.58
CA THR A 138 14.35 8.46 10.27
C THR A 138 13.03 9.05 10.77
N SER A 139 13.02 10.38 10.88
CA SER A 139 11.83 11.17 11.20
C SER A 139 11.43 12.00 9.97
N PRO A 140 10.35 11.65 9.25
CA PRO A 140 9.91 12.40 8.08
C PRO A 140 9.34 13.77 8.48
N THR A 141 9.46 14.75 7.59
CA THR A 141 8.75 16.03 7.78
C THR A 141 7.26 15.81 7.49
N LEU A 142 6.46 15.84 8.55
CA LEU A 142 5.02 15.60 8.45
C LEU A 142 4.27 16.82 7.89
N PRO A 143 3.30 16.63 6.98
CA PRO A 143 2.47 17.73 6.52
C PRO A 143 1.66 18.34 7.67
N GLU A 144 1.45 19.66 7.58
CA GLU A 144 0.63 20.42 8.54
C GLU A 144 -0.81 19.92 8.50
N GLN A 145 -1.43 19.77 9.68
CA GLN A 145 -2.82 19.35 9.77
C GLN A 145 -3.74 20.41 9.17
N THR A 146 -4.47 20.03 8.13
CA THR A 146 -5.51 20.86 7.53
C THR A 146 -6.78 20.78 8.37
N LYS A 147 -7.45 21.92 8.60
CA LYS A 147 -8.71 21.99 9.39
C LYS A 147 -9.92 21.31 8.71
N THR A 148 -9.76 20.84 7.47
CA THR A 148 -10.85 20.30 6.65
C THR A 148 -11.01 18.78 6.78
N ALA A 149 -12.17 18.41 7.35
CA ALA A 149 -12.87 17.13 7.36
C ALA A 149 -12.13 15.86 7.86
N LYS A 150 -12.82 15.09 8.70
CA LYS A 150 -12.48 13.74 9.14
C LYS A 150 -12.40 12.79 7.94
N LYS A 151 -11.25 12.74 7.26
CA LYS A 151 -11.06 11.83 6.13
C LYS A 151 -10.52 10.51 6.63
N GLN A 152 -11.39 9.52 6.70
CA GLN A 152 -11.09 8.14 7.08
C GLN A 152 -10.37 7.43 5.92
N THR A 153 -9.25 7.99 5.44
CA THR A 153 -8.46 7.43 4.33
C THR A 153 -8.01 6.02 4.73
N PRO A 154 -8.47 4.96 4.03
CA PRO A 154 -8.04 3.60 4.33
C PRO A 154 -6.54 3.45 4.08
N THR A 155 -5.84 2.76 4.98
CA THR A 155 -4.41 2.49 4.82
C THR A 155 -3.99 1.07 5.18
N ILE A 156 -3.00 0.55 4.46
CA ILE A 156 -2.33 -0.73 4.72
C ILE A 156 -0.83 -0.47 4.83
N VAL A 157 -0.20 -0.86 5.93
CA VAL A 157 1.24 -0.68 6.14
C VAL A 157 1.91 -2.01 6.44
N LEU A 158 2.71 -2.47 5.49
CA LEU A 158 3.45 -3.72 5.54
C LEU A 158 4.94 -3.42 5.69
N CYS A 159 5.36 -3.26 6.94
CA CYS A 159 6.76 -3.22 7.35
C CYS A 159 6.85 -3.78 8.77
N CYS A 160 8.03 -3.92 9.35
CA CYS A 160 8.20 -4.44 10.71
C CYS A 160 7.51 -3.56 11.77
N ILE A 161 6.64 -4.14 12.61
CA ILE A 161 6.02 -3.48 13.78
C ILE A 161 5.30 -2.17 13.39
N SER A 162 4.59 -2.18 12.26
CA SER A 162 3.96 -0.97 11.75
C SER A 162 2.86 -0.43 12.66
N ASP A 163 2.21 -1.30 13.45
CA ASP A 163 1.15 -0.89 14.37
C ASP A 163 1.60 0.14 15.40
N ARG A 164 2.78 -0.05 15.97
CA ARG A 164 3.33 0.81 17.00
C ARG A 164 3.89 2.10 16.43
N TYR A 165 4.70 1.99 15.37
CA TYR A 165 5.42 3.14 14.82
C TYR A 165 4.48 4.09 14.06
N PHE A 166 3.46 3.57 13.38
CA PHE A 166 2.56 4.42 12.58
C PHE A 166 1.33 4.91 13.34
N ALA A 167 0.95 4.29 14.48
CA ALA A 167 -0.24 4.66 15.25
C ALA A 167 -0.36 6.16 15.57
N PRO A 168 0.68 6.86 16.08
CA PRO A 168 0.58 8.30 16.36
C PRO A 168 0.25 9.14 15.12
N HIS A 169 0.71 8.70 13.95
CA HIS A 169 0.45 9.38 12.68
C HIS A 169 -0.97 9.10 12.16
N PHE A 170 -1.49 7.89 12.35
CA PHE A 170 -2.89 7.59 12.02
C PHE A 170 -3.87 8.38 12.88
N GLN A 171 -3.58 8.52 14.18
CA GLN A 171 -4.34 9.38 15.07
C GLN A 171 -4.27 10.85 14.64
N ARG A 172 -3.08 11.34 14.29
CA ARG A 172 -2.87 12.70 13.76
C ARG A 172 -3.71 12.96 12.50
N TYR A 173 -3.76 12.03 11.56
CA TYR A 173 -4.45 12.23 10.29
C TYR A 173 -5.89 11.68 10.26
N GLN A 174 -6.38 11.13 11.37
CA GLN A 174 -7.69 10.45 11.44
C GLN A 174 -7.88 9.40 10.33
N ALA A 175 -6.80 8.68 10.02
CA ALA A 175 -6.77 7.64 9.01
C ALA A 175 -7.55 6.40 9.46
N ASN A 176 -7.86 5.51 8.51
CA ASN A 176 -8.51 4.23 8.75
C ASN A 176 -7.54 3.06 8.47
N PRO A 177 -6.67 2.69 9.41
CA PRO A 177 -5.76 1.55 9.27
C PRO A 177 -6.50 0.22 9.16
N LEU A 178 -6.45 -0.40 7.97
CA LEU A 178 -7.11 -1.66 7.64
C LEU A 178 -6.26 -2.89 7.94
N LEU A 179 -4.93 -2.79 7.81
CA LEU A 179 -4.00 -3.89 8.05
C LEU A 179 -2.60 -3.35 8.37
N LEU A 180 -2.06 -3.80 9.50
CA LEU A 180 -0.76 -3.45 10.04
C LEU A 180 -0.01 -4.74 10.44
N THR A 181 1.21 -4.59 10.95
CA THR A 181 1.99 -5.70 11.50
C THR A 181 2.39 -5.39 12.95
N SER A 182 2.50 -6.45 13.76
CA SER A 182 2.88 -6.39 15.17
C SER A 182 4.28 -6.96 15.45
N GLN A 183 4.93 -7.52 14.43
CA GLN A 183 6.20 -8.24 14.54
C GLN A 183 7.18 -7.86 13.42
N LEU A 184 8.44 -8.29 13.58
CA LEU A 184 9.40 -8.32 12.48
C LEU A 184 8.94 -9.35 11.45
N MET A 185 8.94 -8.98 10.16
CA MET A 185 8.37 -9.82 9.12
C MET A 185 8.89 -9.45 7.73
N TYR A 186 8.75 -10.35 6.75
CA TYR A 186 9.09 -10.07 5.34
C TYR A 186 7.91 -9.41 4.60
N PRO A 187 7.98 -8.12 4.23
CA PRO A 187 6.85 -7.38 3.67
C PRO A 187 6.70 -7.61 2.15
N GLY A 188 6.31 -8.82 1.76
CA GLY A 188 6.07 -9.17 0.36
C GLY A 188 4.73 -8.65 -0.18
N SER A 189 4.71 -8.27 -1.46
CA SER A 189 3.53 -7.68 -2.13
C SER A 189 2.38 -8.67 -2.32
N PHE A 190 2.61 -9.97 -2.13
CA PHE A 190 1.55 -10.97 -2.09
C PHE A 190 0.54 -10.74 -0.95
N ILE A 191 0.98 -10.16 0.16
CA ILE A 191 0.11 -9.79 1.29
C ILE A 191 -0.78 -8.61 0.87
N LEU A 192 -0.16 -7.56 0.32
CA LEU A 192 -0.88 -6.37 -0.14
C LEU A 192 -1.90 -6.72 -1.21
N HIS A 193 -1.51 -7.55 -2.17
CA HIS A 193 -2.39 -8.03 -3.24
C HIS A 193 -3.68 -8.63 -2.67
N ASP A 194 -3.58 -9.58 -1.74
CA ASP A 194 -4.76 -10.26 -1.21
C ASP A 194 -5.57 -9.36 -0.26
N ALA A 195 -4.93 -8.46 0.48
CA ALA A 195 -5.62 -7.47 1.32
C ALA A 195 -6.40 -6.42 0.50
N ILE A 196 -5.88 -6.00 -0.66
CA ILE A 196 -6.59 -5.10 -1.58
C ILE A 196 -7.90 -5.73 -2.04
N GLU A 197 -7.91 -7.04 -2.32
CA GLU A 197 -9.12 -7.74 -2.76
C GLU A 197 -10.25 -7.71 -1.72
N VAL A 198 -9.87 -7.74 -0.44
CA VAL A 198 -10.80 -7.55 0.67
C VAL A 198 -11.36 -6.12 0.66
N TRP A 199 -10.50 -5.12 0.48
CA TRP A 199 -10.92 -3.71 0.40
C TRP A 199 -11.84 -3.41 -0.78
N LEU A 200 -11.55 -3.96 -1.96
CA LEU A 200 -12.39 -3.80 -3.14
C LEU A 200 -13.82 -4.32 -2.89
N LYS A 201 -13.95 -5.40 -2.11
CA LYS A 201 -15.22 -6.04 -1.75
C LYS A 201 -15.89 -5.46 -0.50
N ASN A 202 -15.36 -4.39 0.08
CA ASN A 202 -15.82 -3.82 1.35
C ASN A 202 -15.84 -4.87 2.49
N GLY A 203 -14.81 -5.72 2.54
CA GLY A 203 -14.68 -6.75 3.56
C GLY A 203 -14.55 -6.18 4.97
N LYS A 204 -14.84 -7.03 5.95
CA LYS A 204 -14.80 -6.72 7.39
C LYS A 204 -13.37 -6.81 7.91
N PRO A 205 -13.07 -6.24 9.09
CA PRO A 205 -11.71 -6.25 9.64
C PRO A 205 -11.07 -7.65 9.73
N ASP A 206 -11.80 -8.69 10.15
CA ASP A 206 -11.25 -10.06 10.22
C ASP A 206 -10.91 -10.66 8.84
N ASP A 207 -11.58 -10.21 7.77
CA ASP A 207 -11.28 -10.65 6.40
C ASP A 207 -9.87 -10.22 5.97
N TYR A 208 -9.41 -9.03 6.40
CA TYR A 208 -8.05 -8.55 6.13
C TYR A 208 -7.00 -9.40 6.85
N LEU A 209 -7.21 -9.68 8.15
CA LEU A 209 -6.32 -10.55 8.91
C LEU A 209 -6.25 -11.95 8.29
N GLN A 210 -7.40 -12.50 7.90
CA GLN A 210 -7.47 -13.82 7.29
C GLN A 210 -6.75 -13.87 5.94
N ALA A 211 -6.98 -12.87 5.07
CA ALA A 211 -6.31 -12.79 3.78
C ALA A 211 -4.79 -12.64 3.92
N ALA A 212 -4.33 -11.72 4.78
CA ALA A 212 -2.92 -11.49 5.04
C ALA A 212 -2.24 -12.72 5.64
N ALA A 213 -2.86 -13.34 6.66
CA ALA A 213 -2.35 -14.54 7.30
C ALA A 213 -2.28 -15.73 6.34
N ALA A 214 -3.28 -15.93 5.49
CA ALA A 214 -3.27 -17.01 4.49
C ALA A 214 -2.16 -16.81 3.46
N ALA A 215 -2.00 -15.59 2.93
CA ALA A 215 -0.97 -15.26 1.97
C ALA A 215 0.44 -15.45 2.56
N TYR A 216 0.65 -14.97 3.80
CA TYR A 216 1.91 -15.09 4.51
C TYR A 216 2.25 -16.53 4.91
N ALA A 217 1.27 -17.27 5.44
CA ALA A 217 1.43 -18.69 5.78
C ALA A 217 1.91 -19.52 4.57
N LYS A 218 1.30 -19.30 3.40
CA LYS A 218 1.68 -19.97 2.17
C LYS A 218 3.12 -19.65 1.75
N ASN A 219 3.51 -18.39 1.82
CA ASN A 219 4.84 -17.94 1.40
C ASN A 219 5.95 -18.41 2.36
N GLN A 220 5.73 -18.24 3.66
CA GLN A 220 6.69 -18.56 4.72
C GLN A 220 6.65 -20.03 5.16
N LYS A 221 5.72 -20.82 4.62
CA LYS A 221 5.52 -22.24 4.95
C LYS A 221 5.27 -22.48 6.45
N ILE A 222 4.43 -21.62 7.04
CA ILE A 222 3.98 -21.71 8.43
C ILE A 222 2.47 -21.94 8.50
N SER A 223 1.94 -22.27 9.67
CA SER A 223 0.49 -22.36 9.85
C SER A 223 -0.17 -20.98 9.74
N THR A 224 -1.43 -20.94 9.27
CA THR A 224 -2.23 -19.71 9.24
C THR A 224 -2.43 -19.13 10.64
N LYS A 225 -2.55 -19.99 11.66
CA LYS A 225 -2.62 -19.56 13.07
C LYS A 225 -1.35 -18.81 13.50
N ALA A 226 -0.17 -19.31 13.15
CA ALA A 226 1.08 -18.61 13.43
C ALA A 226 1.18 -17.30 12.63
N ALA A 227 0.86 -17.33 11.33
CA ALA A 227 0.87 -16.14 10.48
C ALA A 227 -0.07 -15.03 10.98
N LYS A 228 -1.25 -15.38 11.52
CA LYS A 228 -2.20 -14.39 12.07
C LYS A 228 -1.61 -13.56 13.21
N THR A 229 -0.63 -14.09 13.95
CA THR A 229 0.04 -13.35 15.04
C THR A 229 0.95 -12.22 14.54
N ILE A 230 1.34 -12.22 13.26
CA ILE A 230 2.20 -11.21 12.64
C ILE A 230 1.43 -9.93 12.33
N PHE A 231 0.12 -10.05 12.13
CA PHE A 231 -0.73 -8.97 11.65
C PHE A 231 -1.60 -8.41 12.77
N SER A 232 -1.89 -7.13 12.66
CA SER A 232 -2.81 -6.42 13.53
C SER A 232 -3.73 -5.54 12.69
N LEU A 233 -4.85 -5.18 13.28
CA LEU A 233 -5.76 -4.16 12.75
C LEU A 233 -5.44 -2.86 13.48
N GLY A 234 -5.69 -1.71 12.85
CA GLY A 234 -5.54 -0.47 13.58
C GLY A 234 -6.70 -0.25 14.55
N LEU A 235 -6.37 0.40 15.67
CA LEU A 235 -7.29 0.75 16.75
C LEU A 235 -7.91 2.12 16.53
#